data_AF-A0A7W1AFE1-F1
#
_entry.id   AF-A0A7W1AFE1-F1
#
_cell.length_a   1.000
_cell.length_b   1.000
_cell.length_c   1.000
_cell.angle_alpha   90.00
_cell.angle_beta   90.00
_cell.angle_gamma   90.00
#
_symmetry.space_group_name_H-M   'P 1'
#
loop_
_entity.id
_entity.type
_entity.pdbx_description
1 polymer ?
#
loop_
_entity_poly.entity_id
_entity_poly.type
_entity_poly.pdbx_seq_one_letter_code
_entity_poly.pdbx_strand_id
1 'polypeptide(L)' 'MAHVDECVPGQQAKILRSGVARVVGKTGTIVEVSRIRRPASAPLKDTVTVDVPGHGEIAVAPSDLEIVQA' A
#
# COMPACT_ATOMS: atom_id res chain seq x y z
N MET A 1 -6.38 1.87 -10.03
CA MET A 1 -5.35 2.40 -9.11
C MET A 1 -6.08 2.98 -7.94
N ALA A 2 -5.79 2.54 -6.73
CA ALA A 2 -6.52 2.95 -5.53
C ALA A 2 -6.13 4.36 -5.06
N HIS A 3 -7.09 5.09 -4.53
CA HIS A 3 -6.85 6.27 -3.71
C HIS A 3 -6.61 5.87 -2.25
N VAL A 4 -5.92 6.73 -1.49
CA VAL A 4 -5.63 6.46 -0.07
C VAL A 4 -6.89 6.27 0.76
N ASP A 5 -7.99 6.95 0.41
CA ASP A 5 -9.27 6.86 1.13
C ASP A 5 -9.97 5.49 0.91
N GLU A 6 -9.54 4.74 -0.11
CA GLU A 6 -10.02 3.38 -0.39
C GLU A 6 -9.14 2.30 0.26
N CYS A 7 -7.98 2.70 0.81
CA CYS A 7 -7.08 1.78 1.49
C CYS A 7 -7.52 1.67 2.96
N VAL A 8 -8.18 0.58 3.33
CA VAL A 8 -8.64 0.37 4.71
C VAL A 8 -7.88 -0.81 5.35
N PRO A 9 -7.32 -0.65 6.55
CA PRO A 9 -6.73 -1.78 7.28
C PRO A 9 -7.70 -2.96 7.41
N GLY A 10 -7.22 -4.15 7.13
CA GLY A 10 -8.00 -5.39 7.06
C GLY A 10 -8.48 -5.77 5.65
N GLN A 11 -8.48 -4.85 4.68
CA GLN A 11 -8.83 -5.17 3.30
C GLN A 11 -7.68 -5.84 2.55
N GLN A 12 -8.02 -6.58 1.49
CA GLN A 12 -7.03 -7.16 0.60
C GLN A 12 -6.73 -6.23 -0.57
N ALA A 13 -5.44 -6.05 -0.85
CA ALA A 13 -4.96 -5.29 -1.99
C ALA A 13 -3.93 -6.09 -2.78
N LYS A 14 -3.99 -5.97 -4.09
CA LYS A 14 -3.02 -6.50 -5.03
C LYS A 14 -1.99 -5.42 -5.35
N ILE A 15 -0.72 -5.80 -5.29
CA ILE A 15 0.40 -4.92 -5.60
C ILE A 15 0.59 -4.87 -7.12
N LEU A 16 0.39 -3.70 -7.71
CA LEU A 16 0.62 -3.45 -9.13
C LEU A 16 2.07 -3.04 -9.41
N ARG A 17 2.66 -2.26 -8.51
CA ARG A 17 4.04 -1.77 -8.63
C ARG A 17 4.68 -1.71 -7.24
N SER A 18 5.98 -1.97 -7.17
CA SER A 18 6.74 -1.86 -5.93
C SER A 18 8.23 -1.77 -6.24
N GLY A 19 9.00 -1.13 -5.37
CA GLY A 19 10.46 -1.23 -5.38
C GLY A 19 10.97 -2.65 -5.10
N VAL A 20 10.10 -3.53 -4.58
CA VAL A 20 10.39 -4.93 -4.32
C VAL A 20 9.74 -5.78 -5.42
N ALA A 21 10.49 -6.09 -6.49
CA ALA A 21 9.96 -6.77 -7.67
C ALA A 21 9.24 -8.10 -7.37
N ARG A 22 9.69 -8.85 -6.35
CA ARG A 22 9.14 -10.17 -5.98
C ARG A 22 7.70 -10.14 -5.44
N VAL A 23 7.20 -8.98 -5.03
CA VAL A 23 5.81 -8.84 -4.52
C VAL A 23 4.85 -8.27 -5.55
N VAL A 24 5.34 -7.80 -6.71
CA VAL A 24 4.48 -7.30 -7.78
C VAL A 24 3.60 -8.44 -8.31
N GLY A 25 2.30 -8.17 -8.43
CA GLY A 25 1.27 -9.13 -8.81
C GLY A 25 0.70 -9.95 -7.66
N LYS A 26 1.28 -9.88 -6.45
CA LYS A 26 0.79 -10.60 -5.27
C LYS A 26 -0.29 -9.81 -4.55
N THR A 27 -1.15 -10.55 -3.86
CA THR A 27 -2.17 -9.99 -2.96
C THR A 27 -1.68 -10.10 -1.53
N GLY A 28 -1.97 -9.07 -0.73
CA GLY A 28 -1.73 -9.05 0.70
C GLY A 28 -2.82 -8.28 1.42
N THR A 29 -2.72 -8.23 2.75
CA THR A 29 -3.67 -7.53 3.62
C THR A 29 -3.11 -6.17 3.99
N ILE A 30 -3.92 -5.12 3.85
CA ILE A 30 -3.54 -3.79 4.34
C ILE A 30 -3.50 -3.84 5.86
N VAL A 31 -2.35 -3.52 6.45
CA VAL A 31 -2.18 -3.49 7.91
C VAL A 31 -2.08 -2.07 8.45
N GLU A 32 -1.60 -1.12 7.64
CA GLU A 32 -1.47 0.28 8.04
C GLU A 32 -1.67 1.21 6.85
N VAL A 33 -2.28 2.38 7.11
CA VAL A 33 -2.33 3.50 6.18
C VAL A 33 -1.84 4.75 6.89
N SER A 34 -0.77 5.32 6.35
CA SER A 34 -0.03 6.42 6.95
C SER A 34 0.07 7.59 5.98
N ARG A 35 -0.34 8.77 6.44
CA ARG A 35 -0.20 10.03 5.70
C ARG A 35 0.88 10.89 6.35
N ILE A 36 2.08 10.88 5.78
CA ILE A 36 3.26 11.53 6.37
C ILE A 36 3.63 12.76 5.54
N ARG A 37 3.98 13.85 6.24
CA ARG A 37 4.50 15.08 5.65
C ARG A 37 5.96 15.26 6.06
N ARG A 38 6.93 14.93 5.20
CA ARG A 38 8.36 15.17 5.47
C ARG A 38 9.13 15.58 4.20
N PRO A 39 9.89 16.70 4.23
CA PRO A 39 9.92 17.78 5.25
C PRO A 39 8.54 18.46 5.43
N ALA A 40 8.34 19.27 6.47
CA ALA A 40 7.04 19.90 6.78
C ALA A 40 6.49 20.79 5.64
N SER A 41 7.37 21.25 4.75
CA SER A 41 7.05 21.99 3.53
C SER A 41 6.74 21.10 2.30
N ALA A 42 6.95 19.79 2.40
CA ALA A 42 6.71 18.85 1.31
C ALA A 42 5.21 18.52 1.18
N PRO A 43 4.77 18.08 0.00
CA PRO A 43 3.43 17.51 -0.18
C PRO A 43 3.22 16.31 0.74
N LEU A 44 1.96 16.09 1.12
CA LEU A 44 1.56 14.90 1.89
C LEU A 44 1.90 13.65 1.07
N LYS A 45 2.61 12.70 1.69
CA LYS A 45 2.91 11.41 1.10
C LYS A 45 2.06 10.36 1.81
N ASP A 46 1.12 9.81 1.06
CA ASP A 46 0.34 8.66 1.49
C ASP A 46 1.17 7.39 1.28
N THR A 47 1.20 6.53 2.30
CA THR A 47 1.92 5.26 2.30
C THR A 47 1.00 4.19 2.88
N VAL A 48 0.93 3.04 2.22
CA VAL A 48 0.11 1.90 2.62
C VAL A 48 1.03 0.74 2.89
N THR A 49 0.92 0.15 4.08
CA THR A 49 1.66 -1.06 4.44
C THR A 49 0.78 -2.26 4.21
N VAL A 50 1.27 -3.19 3.38
CA VAL A 50 0.59 -4.42 3.01
C VAL A 50 1.41 -5.61 3.50
N ASP A 51 0.81 -6.46 4.32
CA ASP A 51 1.39 -7.76 4.68
C ASP A 51 1.14 -8.76 3.56
N VAL A 52 2.23 -9.21 2.92
CA VAL A 52 2.19 -10.17 1.82
C VAL A 52 2.62 -11.55 2.34
N PRO A 53 1.77 -12.58 2.24
CA PRO A 53 2.09 -13.92 2.71
C PRO A 53 3.42 -14.44 2.11
N GLY A 54 4.32 -14.88 2.99
CA GLY A 54 5.65 -15.39 2.61
C GLY A 54 6.68 -14.31 2.27
N HIS A 55 6.33 -13.02 2.37
CA HIS A 55 7.23 -11.90 2.11
C HIS A 55 7.32 -10.90 3.26
N GLY A 56 6.28 -10.81 4.09
CA GLY A 56 6.16 -9.85 5.19
C GLY A 56 5.57 -8.53 4.73
N GLU A 57 5.77 -7.50 5.55
CA GLU A 57 5.21 -6.16 5.33
C GLU A 57 5.98 -5.37 4.27
N ILE A 58 5.24 -4.77 3.35
CA ILE A 58 5.78 -3.92 2.27
C ILE A 58 5.04 -2.57 2.30
N ALA A 59 5.79 -1.49 2.36
CA ALA A 59 5.26 -0.14 2.18
C ALA A 59 5.20 0.23 0.68
N VAL A 60 4.02 0.62 0.20
CA VAL A 60 3.79 1.06 -1.18
C VAL A 60 2.93 2.32 -1.22
N ALA A 61 2.90 3.00 -2.37
CA ALA A 61 1.95 4.09 -2.58
C ALA A 61 0.54 3.51 -2.85
N PRO A 62 -0.54 4.20 -2.44
CA PRO A 62 -1.91 3.79 -2.78
C PRO A 62 -2.13 3.59 -4.28
N SER A 63 -1.51 4.45 -5.10
CA SER A 63 -1.58 4.39 -6.56
C SER A 63 -1.02 3.10 -7.14
N ASP A 64 -0.14 2.42 -6.41
CA ASP A 64 0.49 1.16 -6.82
C ASP A 64 -0.29 -0.08 -6.34
N LEU A 65 -1.48 0.14 -5.77
CA LEU A 65 -2.38 -0.91 -5.30
C LEU A 65 -3.67 -0.96 -6.12
N GLU A 66 -4.26 -2.15 -6.13
CA GLU A 66 -5.62 -2.44 -6.58
C GLU A 66 -6.36 -3.13 -5.43
N ILE A 67 -7.44 -2.53 -4.93
CA ILE A 67 -8.25 -3.12 -3.86
C ILE A 67 -9.05 -4.30 -4.43
N VAL A 68 -8.92 -5.48 -3.83
CA VAL A 68 -9.52 -6.72 -4.33
C VAL A 68 -10.82 -7.05 -3.61
N GLN A 69 -10.93 -6.71 -2.32
CA GLN A 69 -12.14 -6.92 -1.52
C GLN A 69 -12.34 -5.77 -0.53
N ALA A 70 -13.54 -5.19 -0.57
CA ALA A 70 -14.03 -4.20 0.38
C ALA A 70 -14.93 -4.84 1.44
#